data_AF-A0A2G9LT79-F1
#
_entry.id   AF-A0A2G9LT79-F1
#
_cell.length_a   1.000
_cell.length_b   1.000
_cell.length_c   1.000
_cell.angle_alpha   90.00
_cell.angle_beta   90.00
_cell.angle_gamma   90.00
#
_symmetry.space_group_name_H-M   'P 1'
#
loop_
_entity.id
_entity.type
_entity.pdbx_description
1 polymer ?
#
loop_
_entity_poly.entity_id
_entity_poly.type
_entity_poly.pdbx_seq_one_letter_code
_entity_poly.pdbx_strand_id
1 'polypeptide(L)'
;MFVSEIKEFHASAFSKTIYIIPSNELIMLTYLLIRTKHGKNRIAHDKLKKHNEFLEVHEVFGRYDLVCLVETDDLKTLKTFIQNKIWIIEDLESVEPLIISTLDEPAKAVEEPIDEVTDIIEETDEDGQFLPP
;
A
#
# COMPACT_ATOMS: atom_id res chain seq x y z
N MET A 1 22.38 14.57 -6.63
CA MET A 1 22.18 13.13 -6.87
C MET A 1 22.27 12.47 -5.51
N PHE A 2 21.16 12.39 -4.79
CA PHE A 2 21.07 11.66 -3.54
C PHE A 2 19.97 10.62 -3.73
N VAL A 3 20.35 9.36 -3.57
CA VAL A 3 19.46 8.22 -3.56
C VAL A 3 19.11 8.03 -2.09
N SER A 4 17.88 8.36 -1.67
CA SER A 4 17.39 8.01 -0.35
C SER A 4 16.86 6.57 -0.38
N GLU A 5 17.42 5.76 0.50
CA GLU A 5 17.16 4.32 0.65
C GLU A 5 15.84 4.13 1.42
N ILE A 6 14.87 3.46 0.80
CA ILE A 6 13.66 2.98 1.49
C ILE A 6 14.05 1.78 2.34
N LYS A 7 13.87 1.87 3.66
CA LYS A 7 14.06 0.72 4.57
C LYS A 7 12.75 -0.04 4.73
N GLU A 8 12.64 -1.18 4.05
CA GLU A 8 11.58 -2.16 4.30
C GLU A 8 11.82 -2.85 5.66
N PHE A 9 10.83 -2.81 6.54
CA PHE A 9 10.85 -3.57 7.79
C PHE A 9 9.78 -4.67 7.73
N HIS A 10 10.22 -5.92 7.63
CA HIS A 10 9.33 -7.08 7.66
C HIS A 10 9.09 -7.49 9.13
N ALA A 11 7.99 -7.02 9.71
CA ALA A 11 7.45 -7.64 10.91
C ALA A 11 6.71 -8.93 10.52
N SER A 12 7.16 -10.06 11.08
CA SER A 12 6.52 -11.36 10.92
C SER A 12 5.22 -11.38 11.74
N ALA A 13 4.14 -11.88 11.13
CA ALA A 13 2.74 -11.88 11.58
C ALA A 13 1.94 -10.60 11.21
N PHE A 14 0.98 -10.78 10.31
CA PHE A 14 0.11 -9.78 9.67
C PHE A 14 0.79 -8.82 8.69
N SER A 15 0.49 -9.04 7.40
CA SER A 15 0.93 -8.25 6.24
C SER A 15 0.43 -6.79 6.33
N LYS A 16 1.07 -5.98 7.15
CA LYS A 16 0.89 -4.53 7.17
C LYS A 16 2.24 -3.88 6.96
N THR A 17 2.51 -3.47 5.72
CA THR A 17 3.68 -2.64 5.39
C THR A 17 3.46 -1.26 6.02
N ILE A 18 4.19 -0.98 7.10
CA ILE A 18 4.18 0.33 7.75
C ILE A 18 5.19 1.21 7.04
N TYR A 19 4.71 2.29 6.40
CA TYR A 19 5.55 3.34 5.86
C TYR A 19 5.94 4.30 6.98
N ILE A 20 7.24 4.33 7.34
CA ILE A 20 7.79 5.33 8.26
C ILE A 20 8.25 6.51 7.39
N ILE A 21 7.45 7.57 7.34
CA ILE A 21 7.81 8.81 6.66
C ILE A 21 8.78 9.59 7.57
N PRO A 22 10.05 9.81 7.17
CA PRO A 22 10.97 10.63 7.95
C PRO A 22 10.45 12.07 8.01
N SER A 23 10.26 12.57 9.23
CA SER A 23 9.42 13.71 9.61
C SER A 23 9.91 15.11 9.18
N ASN A 24 10.58 15.28 8.02
CA ASN A 24 11.06 16.59 7.58
C ASN A 24 10.99 16.87 6.07
N GLU A 25 10.35 16.02 5.27
CA GLU A 25 10.09 16.29 3.85
C GLU A 25 8.58 16.46 3.62
N LEU A 26 8.23 17.54 2.92
CA LEU A 26 6.85 17.88 2.63
C LEU A 26 6.41 17.03 1.44
N ILE A 27 5.85 15.86 1.72
CA ILE A 27 5.41 14.92 0.70
C ILE A 27 3.97 15.19 0.29
N MET A 28 3.69 15.05 -1.00
CA MET A 28 2.36 15.15 -1.61
C MET A 28 1.91 13.76 -2.07
N LEU A 29 0.83 13.27 -1.48
CA LEU A 29 0.16 12.05 -1.90
C LEU A 29 -0.99 12.38 -2.87
N THR A 30 -1.13 11.59 -3.92
CA THR A 30 -2.18 11.77 -4.93
C THR A 30 -2.70 10.41 -5.39
N TYR A 31 -4.02 10.27 -5.49
CA TYR A 31 -4.61 9.13 -6.17
C TYR A 31 -4.67 9.40 -7.68
N LEU A 32 -4.25 8.43 -8.49
CA LEU A 32 -4.44 8.45 -9.94
C LEU A 32 -5.52 7.44 -10.30
N LEU A 33 -6.62 7.95 -10.84
CA LEU A 33 -7.69 7.14 -11.42
C LEU A 33 -7.41 6.98 -12.92
N ILE A 34 -7.19 5.75 -13.36
CA ILE A 34 -6.70 5.47 -14.70
C ILE A 34 -7.70 4.57 -15.44
N ARG A 35 -8.03 4.97 -16.66
CA ARG A 35 -8.67 4.09 -17.65
C ARG A 35 -7.62 3.66 -18.66
N THR A 36 -7.67 2.39 -19.03
CA THR A 36 -6.76 1.76 -19.96
C THR A 36 -7.51 1.38 -21.23
N LYS A 37 -6.77 1.21 -22.32
CA LYS A 37 -7.32 0.65 -23.55
C LYS A 37 -7.85 -0.76 -23.27
N HIS A 38 -8.89 -1.15 -23.99
CA HIS A 38 -9.57 -2.43 -23.80
C HIS A 38 -8.59 -3.62 -23.76
N GLY A 39 -8.63 -4.41 -22.69
CA GLY A 39 -7.79 -5.60 -22.50
C GLY A 39 -6.32 -5.31 -22.17
N LYS A 40 -5.95 -4.06 -21.87
CA LYS A 40 -4.57 -3.66 -21.55
C LYS A 40 -4.32 -3.42 -20.06
N ASN A 41 -5.32 -3.61 -19.20
CA ASN A 41 -5.30 -3.33 -17.77
C ASN A 41 -4.06 -3.94 -17.10
N ARG A 42 -3.82 -5.24 -17.32
CA ARG A 42 -2.67 -5.97 -16.77
C ARG A 42 -1.32 -5.43 -17.23
N ILE A 43 -1.20 -5.13 -18.52
CA ILE A 43 0.03 -4.61 -19.13
C ILE A 43 0.34 -3.21 -18.58
N ALA A 44 -0.68 -2.37 -18.46
CA ALA A 44 -0.56 -1.05 -17.87
C ALA A 44 -0.15 -1.14 -16.39
N HIS A 45 -0.79 -1.99 -15.60
CA HIS A 45 -0.42 -2.26 -14.22
C HIS A 45 1.07 -2.65 -14.08
N ASP A 46 1.53 -3.61 -14.89
CA ASP A 46 2.92 -4.09 -14.81
C ASP A 46 3.94 -3.04 -15.25
N LYS A 47 3.56 -2.08 -16.09
CA LYS A 47 4.39 -0.92 -16.44
C LYS A 47 4.43 0.09 -15.30
N LEU A 48 3.28 0.40 -14.70
CA LEU A 48 3.16 1.38 -13.62
C LEU A 48 3.95 0.94 -12.38
N LYS A 49 3.88 -0.34 -12.00
CA LYS A 49 4.64 -0.90 -10.87
C LYS A 49 6.17 -0.79 -10.97
N LYS A 50 6.72 -0.46 -12.15
CA LYS A 50 8.18 -0.28 -12.33
C LYS A 50 8.67 1.11 -11.91
N HIS A 51 7.76 2.03 -11.60
CA HIS A 51 8.11 3.38 -11.18
C HIS A 51 8.03 3.50 -9.66
N ASN A 52 9.10 4.00 -9.04
CA ASN A 52 9.23 4.09 -7.58
C ASN A 52 8.27 5.09 -6.95
N GLU A 53 7.72 6.02 -7.74
CA GLU A 53 6.75 7.00 -7.27
C GLU A 53 5.40 6.38 -6.91
N PHE A 54 5.10 5.17 -7.37
CA PHE A 54 3.87 4.46 -6.99
C PHE A 54 4.07 3.72 -5.67
N LEU A 55 3.32 4.12 -4.65
CA LEU A 55 3.20 3.38 -3.40
C LEU A 55 2.27 2.17 -3.56
N GLU A 56 1.19 2.36 -4.31
CA GLU A 56 0.20 1.32 -4.56
C GLU A 56 -0.34 1.39 -5.99
N VAL A 57 -0.60 0.23 -6.58
CA VAL A 57 -1.22 0.08 -7.90
C VAL A 57 -2.21 -1.07 -7.82
N HIS A 58 -3.49 -0.76 -7.97
CA HIS A 58 -4.58 -1.74 -7.88
C HIS A 58 -5.36 -1.80 -9.18
N GLU A 59 -5.57 -3.01 -9.70
CA GLU A 59 -6.60 -3.28 -10.70
C GLU A 59 -7.96 -3.29 -10.01
N VAL A 60 -8.91 -2.49 -10.51
CA VAL A 60 -10.23 -2.34 -9.91
C VAL A 60 -11.33 -2.62 -10.92
N PHE A 61 -12.49 -3.05 -10.43
CA PHE A 61 -13.71 -3.14 -11.22
C PHE A 61 -14.53 -1.86 -11.05
N GLY A 62 -14.88 -1.21 -12.15
CA GLY A 62 -15.74 -0.02 -12.10
C GLY A 62 -15.57 0.88 -13.33
N ARG A 63 -15.75 2.19 -13.11
CA ARG A 63 -15.58 3.23 -14.14
C ARG A 63 -14.12 3.39 -14.58
N TYR A 64 -13.19 3.09 -13.69
CA TYR A 64 -11.75 3.11 -13.91
C TYR A 64 -11.23 1.68 -13.89
N ASP A 65 -10.11 1.45 -14.55
CA ASP A 65 -9.46 0.13 -14.60
C ASP A 65 -8.39 -0.01 -13.53
N LEU A 66 -7.71 1.09 -13.19
CA LEU A 66 -6.67 1.12 -12.17
C LEU A 66 -6.87 2.30 -11.21
N VAL A 67 -6.57 2.06 -9.94
CA VAL A 67 -6.42 3.10 -8.91
C VAL A 67 -5.01 2.98 -8.34
N CYS A 68 -4.28 4.08 -8.37
CA CYS A 68 -2.89 4.10 -7.92
C CYS A 68 -2.70 5.19 -6.88
N LEU A 69 -1.83 4.96 -5.89
CA LEU A 69 -1.36 5.98 -4.97
C LEU A 69 0.07 6.35 -5.34
N VAL A 70 0.31 7.65 -5.54
CA VAL A 70 1.65 8.17 -5.84
C VAL A 70 2.12 9.15 -4.79
N GLU A 71 3.42 9.11 -4.54
CA GLU A 71 4.15 10.04 -3.69
C GLU A 71 5.05 10.93 -4.55
N THR A 72 4.95 12.23 -4.33
CA THR A 72 5.75 13.25 -5.02
C THR A 72 6.07 14.40 -4.08
N ASP A 73 7.12 15.17 -4.34
CA ASP A 73 7.50 16.28 -3.47
C ASP A 73 6.50 17.45 -3.52
N ASP A 74 5.98 17.74 -4.71
CA ASP A 74 5.14 18.91 -4.93
C ASP A 74 4.32 18.82 -6.23
N LEU A 75 3.39 19.75 -6.42
CA LEU A 75 2.48 19.78 -7.56
C LEU A 75 3.20 19.86 -8.93
N LYS A 76 4.33 20.56 -9.00
CA LYS A 76 5.14 20.66 -10.22
C LYS A 76 5.74 19.30 -10.55
N THR A 77 6.32 18.63 -9.55
CA THR A 77 6.89 17.28 -9.69
C THR A 77 5.82 16.27 -10.11
N LEU A 78 4.62 16.32 -9.53
CA LEU A 78 3.48 15.51 -9.96
C LEU A 78 3.10 15.75 -11.43
N LYS A 79 3.00 17.01 -11.86
CA LYS A 79 2.67 17.34 -13.26
C LYS A 79 3.73 16.81 -14.23
N THR A 80 5.00 16.99 -13.89
CA THR A 80 6.11 16.48 -14.69
C THR A 80 6.12 14.95 -14.73
N PHE A 81 5.84 14.30 -13.60
CA PHE A 81 5.71 12.85 -13.51
C PHE A 81 4.60 12.33 -14.43
N ILE A 82 3.40 12.91 -14.37
CA ILE A 82 2.27 12.53 -15.22
C ILE A 82 2.60 12.72 -16.70
N GLN A 83 3.18 13.86 -17.08
CA GLN A 83 3.53 14.16 -18.48
C GLN A 83 4.64 13.27 -19.03
N ASN A 84 5.71 13.07 -18.27
CA ASN A 84 6.93 12.45 -18.76
C ASN A 84 7.03 10.95 -18.49
N LYS A 85 6.23 10.40 -17.58
CA LYS A 85 6.27 8.96 -17.25
C LYS A 85 4.95 8.29 -17.55
N ILE A 86 3.83 8.90 -17.16
CA ILE A 86 2.51 8.25 -17.28
C ILE A 86 1.96 8.35 -18.71
N TRP A 87 1.91 9.54 -19.30
CA TRP A 87 1.35 9.72 -20.65
C TRP A 87 2.15 9.05 -21.78
N ILE A 88 3.39 8.63 -21.52
CA ILE A 88 4.20 7.85 -22.46
C ILE A 88 3.71 6.40 -22.53
N ILE A 89 2.97 5.92 -21.53
CA ILE A 89 2.37 4.59 -21.54
C ILE A 89 1.18 4.60 -22.51
N GLU A 90 1.42 4.13 -23.73
CA GLU A 90 0.40 4.12 -24.80
C GLU A 90 -0.85 3.29 -24.49
N ASP A 91 -0.80 2.42 -23.47
CA ASP A 91 -1.93 1.59 -23.05
C ASP A 91 -2.98 2.35 -22.23
N LEU A 92 -2.72 3.61 -21.87
CA LEU A 92 -3.63 4.45 -21.10
C LEU A 92 -4.59 5.23 -22.00
N GLU A 93 -5.84 5.35 -21.57
CA GLU A 93 -6.88 6.14 -22.23
C GLU A 93 -7.07 7.49 -21.51
N SER A 94 -7.13 7.48 -20.18
CA SER A 94 -7.27 8.70 -19.38
C SER A 94 -6.64 8.55 -18.01
N VAL A 95 -6.14 9.66 -17.46
CA VAL A 95 -5.57 9.75 -16.12
C VAL A 95 -6.19 10.95 -15.41
N GLU A 96 -6.80 10.72 -14.26
CA GLU A 96 -7.43 11.74 -13.44
C GLU A 96 -6.77 11.78 -12.06
N PRO A 97 -6.03 12.86 -11.74
CA PRO A 97 -5.38 13.01 -10.45
C PRO A 97 -6.33 13.57 -9.38
N LEU A 98 -6.36 12.94 -8.22
CA LEU A 98 -7.03 13.40 -7.01
C LEU A 98 -5.99 13.68 -5.92
N ILE A 99 -5.68 14.96 -5.72
CA ILE A 99 -4.66 15.40 -4.77
C ILE A 99 -5.25 15.33 -3.36
N ILE A 100 -4.55 14.68 -2.45
CA ILE A 100 -4.99 14.53 -1.06
C ILE A 100 -4.76 15.85 -0.33
N SER A 101 -5.84 16.48 0.14
CA SER A 101 -5.80 17.76 0.87
C SER A 101 -5.55 17.62 2.37
N THR A 102 -5.79 16.43 2.91
CA THR A 102 -5.74 16.15 4.34
C THR A 102 -5.22 14.74 4.53
N LEU A 103 -4.14 14.62 5.30
CA LEU A 103 -3.64 13.32 5.74
C LEU A 103 -4.23 13.06 7.11
N ASP A 104 -5.15 12.12 7.19
CA ASP A 104 -5.55 11.57 8.47
C ASP A 104 -4.37 10.75 9.00
N GLU A 105 -4.08 10.86 10.31
CA GLU A 105 -3.17 9.92 10.95
C GLU A 105 -3.66 8.50 10.62
N PRO A 106 -2.75 7.57 10.24
CA PRO A 106 -3.17 6.22 9.88
C PRO A 106 -4.02 5.70 11.02
N ALA A 107 -5.27 5.34 10.72
CA ALA A 107 -6.21 4.81 11.70
C ALA A 107 -5.45 3.76 12.51
N LYS A 108 -5.15 4.09 13.78
CA LYS A 108 -4.45 3.19 14.69
C LYS A 108 -5.23 1.89 14.59
N ALA A 109 -4.55 0.83 14.15
CA ALA A 109 -5.10 -0.50 14.33
C ALA A 109 -5.43 -0.58 15.81
N VAL A 110 -6.71 -0.77 16.11
CA VAL A 110 -7.14 -1.06 17.47
C VAL A 110 -6.42 -2.36 17.81
N GLU A 111 -5.32 -2.26 18.56
CA GLU A 111 -4.77 -3.38 19.30
C GLU A 111 -5.82 -3.67 20.37
N GLU A 112 -6.82 -4.48 20.03
CA GLU A 112 -7.53 -5.21 21.07
C GLU A 112 -6.50 -6.20 21.64
N PRO A 113 -6.14 -6.12 22.92
CA PRO A 113 -5.22 -7.08 23.52
C PRO A 113 -5.87 -8.45 23.47
N ILE A 114 -5.28 -9.37 22.71
CA ILE A 114 -5.59 -10.80 22.78
C ILE A 114 -4.61 -11.42 23.78
N ASP A 115 -4.81 -11.15 25.07
CA ASP A 115 -4.26 -11.91 26.18
C ASP A 115 -5.47 -12.10 27.12
N GLU A 116 -6.07 -13.28 27.28
CA GLU A 116 -5.48 -14.52 27.76
C GLU A 116 -6.11 -15.73 27.04
N VAL A 117 -5.35 -16.45 26.22
CA VAL A 117 -5.53 -17.90 26.13
C VAL A 117 -4.52 -18.47 27.10
N THR A 118 -4.91 -18.62 28.36
CA THR A 118 -4.14 -19.45 29.28
C THR A 118 -4.13 -20.85 28.71
N ASP A 119 -2.92 -21.34 28.48
CA ASP A 119 -2.64 -22.75 28.25
C ASP A 119 -3.40 -23.58 29.28
N ILE A 120 -4.45 -24.27 28.85
CA ILE A 120 -4.88 -25.46 29.58
C ILE A 120 -3.82 -26.50 29.25
N ILE A 121 -2.80 -26.53 30.09
CA ILE A 121 -1.92 -27.68 30.23
C ILE A 121 -2.84 -28.82 30.67
N GLU A 122 -3.16 -29.74 29.76
CA GLU A 122 -3.71 -31.04 30.15
C GLU A 122 -2.61 -31.78 30.92
N GLU A 123 -2.56 -31.57 32.24
CA GLU A 123 -1.80 -32.44 33.12
C GLU A 123 -2.46 -33.82 33.09
N THR A 124 -1.81 -34.75 32.41
CA THR A 124 -2.04 -36.19 32.56
C THR A 124 -1.02 -36.69 33.57
N ASP A 125 -1.48 -37.39 34.60
CA ASP A 125 -0.59 -38.10 35.52
C ASP A 125 0.25 -39.14 34.75
N GLU A 126 1.37 -39.58 35.32
CA GLU A 126 2.30 -40.56 34.70
C GLU A 126 1.63 -41.91 34.34
N ASP A 127 0.38 -42.13 34.75
CA ASP A 127 -0.47 -43.29 34.42
C ASP A 127 -1.62 -43.00 33.41
N GLY A 128 -1.69 -41.79 32.84
CA GLY A 128 -2.55 -41.47 31.69
C GLY A 128 -4.07 -41.51 31.94
N GLN A 129 -4.55 -41.27 33.17
CA GLN A 129 -5.97 -41.17 33.46
C GLN A 129 -6.40 -39.72 33.78
N PHE A 130 -7.56 -39.35 33.24
CA PHE A 130 -8.17 -38.02 33.38
C PHE A 130 -8.89 -37.91 34.74
N LEU A 131 -8.63 -36.84 35.50
CA LEU A 131 -9.36 -36.58 36.74
C LEU A 131 -10.76 -36.00 36.44
N PRO A 132 -11.84 -36.51 37.06
CA PRO A 132 -13.17 -35.92 36.93
C PRO A 132 -13.26 -34.55 37.66
N PRO A 133 -14.18 -33.67 37.24
CA PRO A 133 -14.21 -32.25 37.61
C PRO A 133 -14.47 -31.97 39.09
#